data_AF-A0A0B0MSP3-F1
#
_entry.id   AF-A0A0B0MSP3-F1
#
_cell.length_a   1.000
_cell.length_b   1.000
_cell.length_c   1.000
_cell.angle_alpha   90.00
_cell.angle_beta   90.00
_cell.angle_gamma   90.00
#
_symmetry.space_group_name_H-M   'P 1'
#
loop_
_entity.id
_entity.type
_entity.pdbx_description
1 polymer ?
#
loop_
_entity_poly.entity_id
_entity_poly.type
_entity_poly.pdbx_seq_one_letter_code
_entity_poly.pdbx_strand_id
1 'polypeptide(L)' 'MHCLTNLQELDIHGVSQLEERCEKDIGADWYKIAHIPLVTHLSPFF' A
#
# COMPACT_ATOMS: atom_id res chain seq x y z
N MET A 1 -18.29 7.95 1.58
CA MET A 1 -16.98 7.32 1.30
C MET A 1 -17.26 5.99 0.62
N HIS A 2 -17.07 5.91 -0.70
CA HIS A 2 -17.16 4.64 -1.39
C HIS A 2 -15.87 3.89 -1.09
N CYS A 3 -15.94 2.91 -0.18
CA CYS A 3 -14.86 1.96 0.01
C CYS A 3 -14.58 1.33 -1.36
N LEU A 4 -13.31 1.30 -1.76
CA LEU A 4 -12.88 0.58 -2.94
C LEU A 4 -12.94 -0.92 -2.63
N THR A 5 -14.13 -1.46 -2.37
CA THR A 5 -14.35 -2.82 -1.84
C THR A 5 -13.88 -3.92 -2.79
N ASN A 6 -13.60 -3.56 -4.06
CA ASN A 6 -13.09 -4.46 -5.08
C ASN A 6 -11.61 -4.18 -5.44
N LEU A 7 -10.89 -3.37 -4.68
CA LEU A 7 -9.47 -3.14 -4.93
C LEU A 7 -8.68 -4.39 -4.55
N GLN A 8 -8.19 -5.10 -5.56
CA GLN A 8 -7.41 -6.32 -5.39
C GLN A 8 -5.91 -6.06 -5.33
N GLU A 9 -5.46 -4.99 -5.98
CA GLU A 9 -4.06 -4.64 -6.12
C GLU A 9 -3.84 -3.15 -5.88
N LEU A 10 -2.79 -2.83 -5.13
CA LEU A 10 -2.33 -1.48 -4.88
C LEU A 10 -0.83 -1.41 -5.14
N ASP A 11 -0.46 -0.58 -6.11
CA ASP A 11 0.95 -0.32 -6.43
C ASP A 11 1.36 1.05 -5.88
N ILE A 12 2.44 1.07 -5.11
CA ILE A 12 2.99 2.26 -4.47
C ILE A 12 4.36 2.53 -5.07
N HIS A 13 4.53 3.68 -5.73
CA HIS A 13 5.77 4.06 -6.39
C HIS A 13 6.22 5.47 -6.04
N GLY A 14 7.54 5.66 -6.01
CA GLY A 14 8.17 6.99 -6.06
C GLY A 14 8.09 7.81 -4.77
N VAL A 15 7.59 7.22 -3.67
CA VAL A 15 7.52 7.88 -2.36
C VAL A 15 7.93 6.92 -1.25
N SER A 16 9.20 7.00 -0.83
CA SER A 16 9.78 6.18 0.23
C SER A 16 9.02 6.29 1.56
N GLN A 17 8.53 7.50 1.89
CA GLN A 17 7.70 7.70 3.08
C GLN A 17 6.35 6.98 3.01
N LEU A 18 5.81 6.80 1.81
CA LEU A 18 4.54 6.09 1.64
C LEU A 18 4.75 4.59 1.70
N GLU A 19 5.88 4.08 1.20
CA GLU A 19 6.28 2.68 1.40
C GLU A 19 6.40 2.34 2.89
N GLU A 20 7.10 3.15 3.68
CA GLU A 20 7.28 2.94 5.13
C GLU A 20 5.93 3.03 5.88
N ARG A 21 5.04 3.94 5.46
CA ARG A 21 3.71 4.08 6.06
C ARG A 21 2.73 3.00 5.65
N CYS A 22 2.90 2.42 4.47
CA CYS A 22 2.06 1.34 3.95
C CYS A 22 2.72 -0.03 4.13
N GLU A 23 3.83 -0.10 4.87
CA GLU A 23 4.55 -1.34 5.12
C GLU A 23 3.65 -2.35 5.81
N LYS A 24 3.69 -3.58 5.32
CA LYS A 24 2.87 -4.67 5.86
C LYS A 24 3.14 -4.86 7.35
N ASP A 25 2.07 -4.87 8.14
CA ASP A 25 2.05 -5.03 9.60
C ASP A 25 2.66 -3.88 10.43
N ILE A 26 3.60 -3.10 9.89
CA ILE A 26 4.34 -2.05 10.62
C ILE A 26 3.84 -0.64 10.27
N GLY A 27 3.37 -0.46 9.04
CA GLY A 27 3.02 0.83 8.48
C GLY A 27 1.84 1.49 9.19
N ALA A 28 2.00 2.78 9.52
CA ALA A 28 0.95 3.57 10.17
C ALA A 28 -0.36 3.63 9.36
N ASP A 29 -0.30 3.50 8.04
CA ASP A 29 -1.44 3.49 7.12
C ASP A 29 -1.81 2.07 6.62
N TRP A 30 -1.11 1.02 7.08
CA TRP A 30 -1.39 -0.38 6.70
C TRP A 30 -2.86 -0.75 6.92
N TYR A 31 -3.45 -0.37 8.04
CA TYR A 31 -4.85 -0.69 8.36
C TYR A 31 -5.87 -0.16 7.32
N LYS A 32 -5.52 0.90 6.58
CA LYS A 32 -6.38 1.44 5.51
C LYS A 32 -6.36 0.55 4.28
N ILE A 33 -5.22 -0.08 4.02
CA ILE A 33 -4.96 -0.89 2.83
C ILE A 33 -4.95 -2.39 3.11
N ALA A 34 -5.06 -2.82 4.38
CA ALA A 34 -5.02 -4.22 4.81
C ALA A 34 -6.14 -5.09 4.22
N HIS A 35 -7.18 -4.48 3.66
CA HIS A 35 -8.23 -5.17 2.93
C HIS A 35 -7.82 -5.59 1.50
N ILE A 36 -6.70 -5.04 1.01
CA ILE A 36 -6.19 -5.27 -0.34
C ILE A 36 -5.26 -6.48 -0.29
N PRO A 37 -5.55 -7.55 -1.05
CA PRO A 37 -4.78 -8.78 -1.00
C PRO A 37 -3.37 -8.66 -1.59
N LEU A 38 -3.16 -7.76 -2.55
CA LEU A 38 -1.86 -7.54 -3.18
C LEU A 38 -1.43 -6.08 -3.05
N VAL A 39 -0.36 -5.83 -2.30
CA VAL A 39 0.28 -4.52 -2.21
C VAL A 39 1.70 -4.66 -2.71
N THR A 40 2.02 -3.98 -3.81
CA THR A 40 3.37 -3.97 -4.41
C THR A 40 4.04 -2.63 -4.15
N HIS A 41 5.32 -2.71 -3.82
CA HIS A 41 6.20 -1.56 -3.67
C HIS A 41 7.25 -1.66 -4.77
N LEU A 42 6.93 -1.12 -5.94
CA LEU A 42 7.89 -1.05 -7.03
C LEU A 42 8.73 0.22 -6.83
N SER A 43 9.76 0.08 -6.01
CA SER A 43 10.85 1.04 -5.92
C SER A 43 11.54 1.13 -7.29
N PRO A 44 11.52 2.28 -7.98
CA PRO A 44 12.17 2.43 -9.28
C PRO A 44 13.70 2.49 -9.19
N PHE A 45 14.29 2.11 -8.05
CA PHE A 45 15.72 2.27 -7.75
C PHE A 45 16.48 0.95 -7.46
N PHE A 46 15.94 -0.22 -7.82
CA PHE A 46 16.70 -1.48 -7.82
C PHE A 46 16.86 -2.09 -9.21
#